data_AF-A0A9E4RL41-F1
#
_entry.id   AF-A0A9E4RL41-F1
#
_cell.length_a   1.000
_cell.length_b   1.000
_cell.length_c   1.000
_cell.angle_alpha   90.00
_cell.angle_beta   90.00
_cell.angle_gamma   90.00
#
_symmetry.space_group_name_H-M   'P 1'
#
loop_
_entity.id
_entity.type
_entity.pdbx_description
1 polymer ?
#
loop_
_entity_poly.entity_id
_entity_poly.type
_entity_poly.pdbx_seq_one_letter_code
_entity_poly.pdbx_strand_id
1 'polypeptide(L)'
;MPDLGLGKPHRSAAVLAVALALLAACGSQGDSPTPTPPSAEGLRDRTVAALRQLSTVHFEVKHEAGGTDLGGGLVLLTAEGDALFPDRAELTALTVLEAAGINLSMGIVQIGRDTYLRDPVSRIWRAAGPDTLPFNFVGMHDSIADALAATTDLGLADGGRQGGVETYLLTGVVAARAFAGLVPSAVEDSELRIEVWIGVEDALPRSVRMVGALIAGDPPEMTRLMTLRDFNAPVTVEPPL
;
A
#
# COMPACT_ATOMS: atom_id res chain seq x y z
N MET A 1 71.05 -9.29 -54.85
CA MET A 1 70.37 -9.38 -56.15
C MET A 1 68.91 -9.70 -55.88
N PRO A 2 67.96 -9.06 -56.57
CA PRO A 2 67.73 -7.63 -56.84
C PRO A 2 66.52 -7.15 -55.97
N ASP A 3 65.91 -5.97 -56.05
CA ASP A 3 66.22 -4.59 -56.45
C ASP A 3 64.85 -3.86 -56.47
N LEU A 4 64.86 -2.54 -56.31
CA LEU A 4 63.81 -1.54 -56.63
C LEU A 4 62.51 -1.60 -55.79
N GLY A 5 62.19 -0.60 -54.97
CA GLY A 5 61.95 0.81 -55.34
C GLY A 5 60.49 1.13 -54.99
N LEU A 6 59.98 2.32 -54.68
CA LEU A 6 60.31 3.73 -54.86
C LEU A 6 59.57 4.49 -53.72
N GLY A 7 59.99 5.73 -53.41
CA GLY A 7 59.08 6.70 -52.77
C GLY A 7 59.65 7.65 -51.72
N LYS A 8 60.62 8.48 -52.12
CA LYS A 8 61.09 9.73 -51.47
C LYS A 8 59.92 10.77 -51.27
N PRO A 9 60.13 11.97 -50.70
CA PRO A 9 60.90 12.38 -49.51
C PRO A 9 60.31 13.60 -48.72
N HIS A 10 61.03 14.06 -47.69
CA HIS A 10 61.17 15.48 -47.22
C HIS A 10 59.95 16.11 -46.51
N ARG A 11 60.03 16.88 -45.41
CA ARG A 11 61.05 17.72 -44.76
C ARG A 11 60.50 18.07 -43.36
N SER A 12 61.31 17.91 -42.31
CA SER A 12 61.88 19.02 -41.51
C SER A 12 60.97 19.61 -40.42
N ALA A 13 61.53 19.58 -39.19
CA ALA A 13 61.51 20.61 -38.16
C ALA A 13 60.15 21.04 -37.57
N ALA A 14 59.97 20.85 -36.26
CA ALA A 14 60.34 21.87 -35.27
C ALA A 14 59.78 21.51 -33.88
N VAL A 15 60.60 21.80 -32.88
CA VAL A 15 60.34 21.78 -31.44
C VAL A 15 59.41 22.94 -31.04
N LEU A 16 58.40 22.70 -30.19
CA LEU A 16 57.83 23.64 -29.20
C LEU A 16 56.78 22.87 -28.35
N ALA A 17 57.02 22.44 -27.11
CA ALA A 17 57.08 23.22 -25.87
C ALA A 17 55.74 23.88 -25.46
N VAL A 18 55.37 23.66 -24.19
CA VAL A 18 54.71 24.58 -23.23
C VAL A 18 53.28 24.24 -22.77
N ALA A 19 53.24 24.00 -21.44
CA ALA A 19 52.29 24.39 -20.39
C ALA A 19 50.93 23.70 -20.19
N LEU A 20 50.86 23.07 -19.01
CA LEU A 20 49.74 23.10 -18.07
C LEU A 20 49.04 24.47 -18.05
N ALA A 21 47.72 24.46 -18.25
CA ALA A 21 46.84 25.53 -17.80
C ALA A 21 45.73 24.90 -16.94
N LEU A 22 45.81 25.18 -15.63
CA LEU A 22 44.73 25.02 -14.68
C LEU A 22 43.55 25.89 -15.13
N LEU A 23 42.44 25.26 -15.53
CA LEU A 23 41.16 25.96 -15.63
C LEU A 23 40.33 25.61 -14.40
N ALA A 24 40.36 26.55 -13.46
CA ALA A 24 39.31 26.74 -12.48
C ALA A 24 38.01 27.03 -13.25
N ALA A 25 37.17 26.01 -13.40
CA ALA A 25 35.80 26.20 -13.83
C ALA A 25 34.94 26.39 -12.57
N CYS A 26 34.70 27.65 -12.23
CA CYS A 26 33.57 28.05 -11.40
C CYS A 26 32.28 27.54 -12.06
N GLY A 27 31.77 26.40 -11.61
CA GLY A 27 30.43 25.93 -11.91
C GLY A 27 29.51 26.40 -10.79
N SER A 28 28.66 27.36 -11.11
CA SER A 28 27.54 27.86 -10.31
C SER A 28 26.96 26.77 -9.40
N GLN A 29 26.83 27.06 -8.10
CA GLN A 29 25.81 26.46 -7.24
C GLN A 29 24.46 26.72 -7.93
N GLY A 30 24.07 25.81 -8.80
CA GLY A 30 22.69 25.70 -9.21
C GLY A 30 21.97 25.22 -7.97
N ASP A 31 21.18 26.10 -7.37
CA ASP A 31 20.03 25.67 -6.60
C ASP A 31 19.31 24.66 -7.50
N SER A 32 19.49 23.36 -7.21
CA SER A 32 18.68 22.34 -7.83
C SER A 32 17.26 22.72 -7.44
N PRO A 33 16.34 22.94 -8.40
CA PRO A 33 14.98 23.32 -8.07
C PRO A 33 14.45 22.30 -7.08
N THR A 34 14.14 22.74 -5.86
CA THR A 34 13.51 21.88 -4.87
C THR A 34 12.26 21.31 -5.54
N PRO A 35 12.10 19.97 -5.60
CA PRO A 35 10.94 19.37 -6.23
C PRO A 35 9.68 20.02 -5.68
N THR A 36 8.89 20.63 -6.57
CA THR A 36 7.61 21.20 -6.14
C THR A 36 6.72 20.03 -5.69
N PRO A 37 6.14 20.09 -4.49
CA PRO A 37 5.22 19.06 -4.04
C PRO A 37 4.09 18.87 -5.05
N PRO A 38 3.60 17.63 -5.24
CA PRO A 38 2.46 17.38 -6.10
C PRO A 38 1.21 18.12 -5.59
N SER A 39 0.21 18.35 -6.44
CA SER A 39 -1.14 18.67 -5.96
C SER A 39 -1.74 17.46 -5.23
N ALA A 40 -2.76 17.69 -4.40
CA ALA A 40 -3.46 16.63 -3.67
C ALA A 40 -4.09 15.62 -4.65
N GLU A 41 -4.74 16.10 -5.70
CA GLU A 41 -5.33 15.29 -6.77
C GLU A 41 -4.23 14.52 -7.53
N GLY A 42 -3.11 15.18 -7.83
CA GLY A 42 -2.00 14.55 -8.52
C GLY A 42 -1.35 13.44 -7.69
N LEU A 43 -1.26 13.59 -6.37
CA LEU A 43 -0.79 12.53 -5.48
C LEU A 43 -1.81 11.39 -5.39
N ARG A 44 -3.10 11.71 -5.21
CA ARG A 44 -4.19 10.73 -5.22
C ARG A 44 -4.14 9.86 -6.47
N ASP A 45 -4.10 10.48 -7.66
CA ASP A 45 -4.16 9.77 -8.93
C ASP A 45 -2.94 8.85 -9.14
N ARG A 46 -1.74 9.30 -8.73
CA ARG A 46 -0.54 8.43 -8.73
C ARG A 46 -0.67 7.26 -7.76
N THR A 47 -1.23 7.49 -6.58
CA THR A 47 -1.44 6.47 -5.55
C THR A 47 -2.44 5.42 -6.02
N VAL A 48 -3.53 5.84 -6.66
CA VAL A 48 -4.51 4.96 -7.31
C VAL A 48 -3.84 4.09 -8.37
N ALA A 49 -3.00 4.68 -9.22
CA ALA A 49 -2.27 3.93 -10.25
C ALA A 49 -1.27 2.93 -9.64
N ALA A 50 -0.56 3.31 -8.57
CA ALA A 50 0.40 2.46 -7.88
C ALA A 50 -0.29 1.26 -7.19
N LEU A 51 -1.40 1.50 -6.49
CA LEU A 51 -2.20 0.45 -5.84
C LEU A 51 -2.67 -0.61 -6.83
N ARG A 52 -3.18 -0.18 -8.00
CA ARG A 52 -3.64 -1.07 -9.08
C ARG A 52 -2.54 -1.90 -9.74
N GLN A 53 -1.28 -1.60 -9.45
CA GLN A 53 -0.11 -2.35 -9.96
C GLN A 53 0.52 -3.27 -8.90
N LEU A 54 -0.01 -3.30 -7.67
CA LEU A 54 0.52 -4.16 -6.63
C LEU A 54 0.31 -5.64 -7.00
N SER A 55 1.35 -6.44 -6.83
CA SER A 55 1.26 -7.89 -6.88
C SER A 55 1.03 -8.48 -5.49
N THR A 56 1.65 -7.89 -4.46
CA THR A 56 1.54 -8.35 -3.08
C THR A 56 1.63 -7.19 -2.10
N VAL A 57 1.05 -7.39 -0.92
CA VAL A 57 1.21 -6.47 0.22
C VAL A 57 1.01 -7.22 1.51
N HIS A 58 1.82 -6.88 2.52
CA HIS A 58 1.56 -7.25 3.89
C HIS A 58 0.71 -6.16 4.55
N PHE A 59 -0.37 -6.53 5.21
CA PHE A 59 -1.30 -5.61 5.84
C PHE A 59 -1.56 -5.95 7.30
N GLU A 60 -1.82 -4.91 8.08
CA GLU A 60 -2.37 -5.01 9.43
C GLU A 60 -3.55 -4.04 9.52
N VAL A 61 -4.68 -4.49 10.04
CA VAL A 61 -5.85 -3.65 10.36
C VAL A 61 -6.11 -3.76 11.84
N LYS A 62 -6.30 -2.62 12.51
CA LYS A 62 -6.69 -2.54 13.91
C LYS A 62 -7.77 -1.51 14.14
N HIS A 63 -8.54 -1.72 15.20
CA HIS A 63 -9.46 -0.73 15.73
C HIS A 63 -8.77 0.02 16.88
N GLU A 64 -8.86 1.34 16.92
CA GLU A 64 -8.30 2.10 18.06
C GLU A 64 -9.13 1.95 19.33
N ALA A 65 -10.44 1.76 19.15
CA ALA A 65 -11.38 1.46 20.22
C ALA A 65 -12.47 0.52 19.69
N GLY A 66 -12.91 -0.42 20.54
CA GLY A 66 -13.92 -1.40 20.18
C GLY A 66 -13.41 -2.42 19.16
N GLY A 67 -14.28 -2.80 18.23
CA GLY A 67 -13.98 -3.75 17.17
C GLY A 67 -15.16 -3.88 16.20
N THR A 68 -14.98 -4.68 15.16
CA THR A 68 -16.03 -4.95 14.17
C THR A 68 -16.77 -6.24 14.55
N ASP A 69 -18.10 -6.21 14.63
CA ASP A 69 -18.91 -7.41 14.87
C ASP A 69 -18.84 -8.35 13.66
N LEU A 70 -18.42 -9.60 13.90
CA LEU A 70 -18.38 -10.67 12.90
C LEU A 70 -19.60 -11.59 12.96
N GLY A 71 -20.54 -11.31 13.86
CA GLY A 71 -21.68 -12.17 14.19
C GLY A 71 -21.31 -13.28 15.18
N GLY A 72 -22.33 -13.95 15.74
CA GLY A 72 -22.14 -15.05 16.69
C GLY A 72 -21.47 -14.65 18.01
N GLY A 73 -21.46 -13.35 18.34
CA GLY A 73 -20.80 -12.81 19.53
C GLY A 73 -19.28 -12.65 19.40
N LEU A 74 -18.74 -12.72 18.17
CA LEU A 74 -17.33 -12.49 17.89
C LEU A 74 -17.09 -11.05 17.44
N VAL A 75 -16.19 -10.37 18.13
CA VAL A 75 -15.75 -9.02 17.76
C VAL A 75 -14.31 -9.06 17.27
N LEU A 76 -14.07 -8.59 16.05
CA LEU A 76 -12.75 -8.43 15.45
C LEU A 76 -12.01 -7.26 16.08
N LEU A 77 -10.85 -7.53 16.68
CA LEU A 77 -9.95 -6.50 17.19
C LEU A 77 -8.92 -6.11 16.14
N THR A 78 -8.20 -7.10 15.62
CA THR A 78 -7.14 -6.92 14.63
C THR A 78 -7.16 -8.02 13.57
N ALA A 79 -6.63 -7.70 12.39
CA ALA A 79 -6.38 -8.65 11.30
C ALA A 79 -4.99 -8.35 10.72
N GLU A 80 -4.14 -9.36 10.59
CA GLU A 80 -2.80 -9.22 10.02
C GLU A 80 -2.54 -10.35 9.04
N GLY A 81 -1.96 -10.04 7.88
CA GLY A 81 -1.74 -11.03 6.84
C GLY A 81 -1.13 -10.48 5.57
N ASP A 82 -1.15 -11.32 4.54
CA ASP A 82 -0.61 -11.04 3.21
C ASP A 82 -1.72 -11.18 2.17
N ALA A 83 -1.76 -10.23 1.24
CA ALA A 83 -2.57 -10.33 0.03
C ALA A 83 -1.65 -10.56 -1.17
N LEU A 84 -2.03 -11.54 -2.01
CA LEU A 84 -1.40 -11.88 -3.27
C LEU A 84 -2.43 -11.68 -4.38
N PHE A 85 -2.29 -10.59 -5.11
CA PHE A 85 -3.24 -10.18 -6.12
C PHE A 85 -3.06 -10.99 -7.42
N PRO A 86 -4.14 -11.27 -8.15
CA PRO A 86 -5.46 -10.63 -8.04
C PRO A 86 -6.49 -11.35 -7.15
N ASP A 87 -6.17 -12.50 -6.56
CA ASP A 87 -7.22 -13.39 -6.06
C ASP A 87 -6.92 -14.13 -4.75
N ARG A 88 -5.86 -13.79 -4.01
CA ARG A 88 -5.46 -14.53 -2.80
C ARG A 88 -5.20 -13.63 -1.61
N ALA A 89 -5.56 -14.11 -0.43
CA ALA A 89 -5.14 -13.53 0.83
C ALA A 89 -5.07 -14.61 1.92
N GLU A 90 -4.10 -14.49 2.82
CA GLU A 90 -4.03 -15.27 4.06
C GLU A 90 -3.84 -14.31 5.22
N LEU A 91 -4.60 -14.50 6.30
CA LEU A 91 -4.52 -13.63 7.46
C LEU A 91 -4.88 -14.35 8.75
N THR A 92 -4.42 -13.78 9.86
CA THR A 92 -4.86 -14.12 11.21
C THR A 92 -5.71 -12.97 11.75
N ALA A 93 -6.92 -13.30 12.19
CA ALA A 93 -7.82 -12.38 12.88
C ALA A 93 -7.78 -12.65 14.40
N LEU A 94 -7.49 -11.62 15.18
CA LEU A 94 -7.68 -11.64 16.62
C LEU A 94 -9.09 -11.15 16.94
N THR A 95 -9.86 -12.00 17.61
CA THR A 95 -11.26 -11.76 17.94
C THR A 95 -11.51 -11.94 19.44
N VAL A 96 -12.60 -11.38 19.94
CA VAL A 96 -13.12 -11.60 21.31
C VAL A 96 -14.47 -12.27 21.21
N LEU A 97 -14.67 -13.37 21.95
CA LEU A 97 -16.01 -13.89 22.22
C LEU A 97 -16.62 -13.11 23.38
N GLU A 98 -17.51 -12.15 23.09
CA GLU A 98 -18.01 -11.17 24.07
C GLU A 98 -18.65 -11.83 25.29
N ALA A 99 -19.47 -12.87 25.07
CA ALA A 99 -20.19 -13.56 26.14
C ALA A 99 -19.28 -14.19 27.20
N ALA A 100 -18.02 -14.50 26.84
CA ALA A 100 -17.05 -15.14 27.72
C ALA A 100 -15.81 -14.28 28.01
N GLY A 101 -15.61 -13.17 27.29
CA GLY A 101 -14.40 -12.34 27.38
C GLY A 101 -13.12 -13.07 26.96
N ILE A 102 -13.23 -14.05 26.05
CA ILE A 102 -12.10 -14.90 25.62
C ILE A 102 -11.56 -14.39 24.28
N ASN A 103 -10.24 -14.20 24.20
CA ASN A 103 -9.56 -13.92 22.95
C ASN A 103 -9.39 -15.21 22.12
N LEU A 104 -9.78 -15.15 20.85
CA LEU A 104 -9.70 -16.23 19.89
C LEU A 104 -8.91 -15.77 18.66
N SER A 105 -8.00 -16.62 18.19
CA SER A 105 -7.21 -16.37 16.98
C SER A 105 -7.71 -17.27 15.85
N MET A 106 -8.29 -16.66 14.82
CA MET A 106 -8.87 -17.33 13.66
C MET A 106 -7.93 -17.17 12.47
N GLY A 107 -7.58 -18.29 11.84
CA GLY A 107 -6.87 -18.27 10.55
C GLY A 107 -7.88 -18.15 9.42
N ILE A 108 -7.58 -17.35 8.41
CA ILE A 108 -8.43 -17.13 7.24
C ILE A 108 -7.56 -17.25 5.99
N VAL A 109 -8.03 -18.03 5.02
CA VAL A 109 -7.45 -18.06 3.66
C VAL A 109 -8.57 -17.79 2.68
N GLN A 110 -8.39 -16.81 1.79
CA GLN A 110 -9.32 -16.49 0.71
C GLN A 110 -8.62 -16.73 -0.63
N ILE A 111 -9.25 -17.49 -1.53
CA ILE A 111 -8.73 -17.80 -2.87
C ILE A 111 -9.90 -17.70 -3.86
N GLY A 112 -9.89 -16.66 -4.70
CA GLY A 112 -10.99 -16.33 -5.58
C GLY A 112 -12.29 -16.12 -4.80
N ARG A 113 -13.23 -17.06 -4.91
CA ARG A 113 -14.51 -17.05 -4.19
C ARG A 113 -14.53 -17.96 -2.97
N ASP A 114 -13.49 -18.76 -2.77
CA ASP A 114 -13.41 -19.72 -1.69
C ASP A 114 -12.83 -19.06 -0.44
N THR A 115 -13.46 -19.30 0.71
CA THR A 115 -12.94 -18.88 2.01
C THR A 115 -12.76 -20.11 2.88
N TYR A 116 -11.61 -20.20 3.54
CA TYR A 116 -11.31 -21.23 4.52
C TYR A 116 -11.09 -20.57 5.87
N LEU A 117 -11.67 -21.15 6.91
CA LEU A 117 -11.54 -20.69 8.28
C LEU A 117 -10.88 -21.79 9.11
N ARG A 118 -9.87 -21.41 9.88
CA ARG A 118 -9.27 -22.27 10.90
C ARG A 118 -10.00 -22.03 12.21
N ASP A 119 -10.73 -23.06 12.64
CA ASP A 119 -11.42 -23.05 13.92
C ASP A 119 -10.42 -22.74 15.06
N PRO A 120 -10.67 -21.72 15.89
CA PRO A 120 -9.69 -21.26 16.88
C PRO A 120 -9.43 -22.28 17.99
N VAL A 121 -10.36 -23.23 18.20
CA VAL A 121 -10.28 -24.24 19.28
C VAL A 121 -9.69 -25.55 18.75
N SER A 122 -10.31 -26.14 17.74
CA SER A 122 -9.88 -27.43 17.15
C SER A 122 -8.69 -27.29 16.21
N ARG A 123 -8.40 -26.08 15.73
CA ARG A 123 -7.31 -25.76 14.78
C ARG A 123 -7.45 -26.44 13.42
N ILE A 124 -8.63 -26.96 13.12
CA ILE A 124 -8.98 -27.60 11.85
C ILE A 124 -9.48 -26.55 10.87
N TRP A 125 -9.02 -26.63 9.61
CA TRP A 125 -9.51 -25.81 8.52
C TRP A 125 -10.81 -26.35 7.97
N ARG A 126 -11.75 -25.45 7.66
CA ARG A 126 -13.01 -25.77 7.00
C ARG A 126 -13.31 -24.73 5.94
N ALA A 127 -13.89 -25.17 4.83
CA ALA A 127 -14.50 -24.24 3.89
C ALA A 127 -15.66 -23.51 4.59
N ALA A 128 -15.71 -22.20 4.41
CA ALA A 128 -16.80 -21.35 4.84
C ALA A 128 -17.71 -21.06 3.65
N GLY A 129 -19.00 -20.82 3.95
CA GLY A 129 -19.94 -20.41 2.92
C GLY A 129 -19.59 -19.03 2.35
N PRO A 130 -20.14 -18.67 1.18
CA PRO A 130 -20.09 -17.28 0.72
C PRO A 130 -20.64 -16.35 1.81
N ASP A 131 -20.11 -15.14 1.89
CA ASP A 131 -20.58 -14.07 2.79
C ASP A 131 -20.45 -14.38 4.30
N THR A 132 -19.66 -15.40 4.67
CA THR A 132 -19.39 -15.72 6.10
C THR A 132 -18.60 -14.61 6.80
N LEU A 133 -17.74 -13.90 6.08
CA LEU A 133 -16.95 -12.80 6.61
C LEU A 133 -17.49 -11.48 6.05
N PRO A 134 -17.51 -10.40 6.86
CA PRO A 134 -17.94 -9.08 6.39
C PRO A 134 -16.88 -8.38 5.53
N PHE A 135 -15.79 -9.06 5.15
CA PHE A 135 -14.68 -8.49 4.41
C PHE A 135 -14.11 -9.45 3.35
N ASN A 136 -13.48 -8.86 2.33
CA ASN A 136 -12.87 -9.54 1.21
C ASN A 136 -11.50 -8.94 0.87
N PHE A 137 -10.42 -9.64 1.26
CA PHE A 137 -9.06 -9.16 1.04
C PHE A 137 -8.49 -9.52 -0.34
N VAL A 138 -9.11 -10.42 -1.11
CA VAL A 138 -8.53 -10.89 -2.39
C VAL A 138 -8.43 -9.80 -3.45
N GLY A 139 -9.21 -8.72 -3.32
CA GLY A 139 -9.20 -7.54 -4.20
C GLY A 139 -9.04 -6.21 -3.46
N MET A 140 -8.39 -6.23 -2.28
CA MET A 140 -8.32 -5.03 -1.43
C MET A 140 -7.61 -3.85 -2.11
N HIS A 141 -6.60 -4.10 -2.95
CA HIS A 141 -5.86 -3.05 -3.66
C HIS A 141 -6.76 -2.22 -4.59
N ASP A 142 -7.59 -2.89 -5.39
CA ASP A 142 -8.56 -2.23 -6.27
C ASP A 142 -9.63 -1.50 -5.47
N SER A 143 -10.14 -2.11 -4.39
CA SER A 143 -11.16 -1.48 -3.55
C SER A 143 -10.65 -0.22 -2.85
N ILE A 144 -9.40 -0.24 -2.36
CA ILE A 144 -8.76 0.93 -1.76
C ILE A 144 -8.48 1.98 -2.84
N ALA A 145 -8.03 1.56 -4.04
CA ALA A 145 -7.80 2.47 -5.15
C ALA A 145 -9.09 3.16 -5.61
N ASP A 146 -10.20 2.45 -5.69
CA ASP A 146 -11.51 2.98 -6.06
C ASP A 146 -12.05 3.94 -5.00
N ALA A 147 -11.92 3.59 -3.71
CA ALA A 147 -12.27 4.49 -2.62
C ALA A 147 -11.43 5.78 -2.64
N LEU A 148 -10.12 5.65 -2.87
CA LEU A 148 -9.23 6.80 -2.97
C LEU A 148 -9.58 7.67 -4.19
N ALA A 149 -9.88 7.07 -5.34
CA ALA A 149 -10.32 7.79 -6.54
C ALA A 149 -11.64 8.55 -6.34
N ALA A 150 -12.55 8.00 -5.52
CA ALA A 150 -13.83 8.62 -5.16
C ALA A 150 -13.72 9.67 -4.03
N THR A 151 -12.54 9.84 -3.44
CA THR A 151 -12.35 10.77 -2.32
C THR A 151 -12.41 12.23 -2.79
N THR A 152 -13.16 13.04 -2.05
CA THR A 152 -13.32 14.49 -2.24
C THR A 152 -12.75 15.27 -1.05
N ASP A 153 -12.81 16.61 -1.13
CA ASP A 153 -12.31 17.52 -0.08
C ASP A 153 -10.86 17.25 0.32
N LEU A 154 -10.02 17.10 -0.71
CA LEU A 154 -8.64 16.69 -0.52
C LEU A 154 -7.81 17.77 0.17
N GLY A 155 -7.08 17.36 1.19
CA GLY A 155 -6.01 18.14 1.82
C GLY A 155 -4.67 17.45 1.64
N LEU A 156 -3.59 18.23 1.53
CA LEU A 156 -2.24 17.71 1.43
C LEU A 156 -1.31 18.46 2.38
N ALA A 157 -0.54 17.69 3.14
CA ALA A 157 0.49 18.20 4.05
C ALA A 157 1.74 17.30 4.01
N ASP A 158 2.81 17.75 4.66
CA ASP A 158 3.93 16.87 5.02
C ASP A 158 3.44 15.83 6.04
N GLY A 159 3.64 14.55 5.73
CA GLY A 159 3.25 13.43 6.59
C GLY A 159 4.36 12.96 7.51
N GLY A 160 5.56 13.55 7.40
CA GLY A 160 6.73 13.13 8.16
C GLY A 160 7.21 11.75 7.73
N ARG A 161 7.64 10.94 8.70
CA ARG A 161 8.19 9.60 8.44
C ARG A 161 7.32 8.50 9.04
N GLN A 162 6.92 7.54 8.21
CA GLN A 162 6.22 6.31 8.61
C GLN A 162 7.09 5.10 8.30
N GLY A 163 7.41 4.29 9.30
CA GLY A 163 8.25 3.09 9.10
C GLY A 163 9.61 3.36 8.45
N GLY A 164 10.17 4.57 8.63
CA GLY A 164 11.42 4.98 7.99
C GLY A 164 11.28 5.47 6.54
N VAL A 165 10.07 5.64 6.02
CA VAL A 165 9.80 6.20 4.70
C VAL A 165 9.27 7.63 4.85
N GLU A 166 9.77 8.57 4.04
CA GLU A 166 9.20 9.92 3.97
C GLU A 166 7.83 9.88 3.29
N THR A 167 6.87 10.59 3.86
CA THR A 167 5.48 10.53 3.43
C THR A 167 4.85 11.90 3.27
N TYR A 168 3.92 12.00 2.33
CA TYR A 168 2.88 13.01 2.34
C TYR A 168 1.69 12.53 3.16
N LEU A 169 0.99 13.44 3.84
CA LEU A 169 -0.32 13.17 4.43
C LEU A 169 -1.40 13.71 3.50
N LEU A 170 -2.17 12.80 2.90
CA LEU A 170 -3.36 13.12 2.12
C LEU A 170 -4.60 12.90 3.00
N THR A 171 -5.46 13.91 3.09
CA THR A 171 -6.74 13.82 3.82
C THR A 171 -7.91 13.95 2.86
N GLY A 172 -9.08 13.44 3.24
CA GLY A 172 -10.30 13.68 2.49
C GLY A 172 -11.53 12.98 3.07
N VAL A 173 -12.61 13.02 2.31
CA VAL A 173 -13.89 12.39 2.63
C VAL A 173 -14.30 11.45 1.52
N VAL A 174 -14.80 10.27 1.86
CA VAL A 174 -15.26 9.27 0.91
C VAL A 174 -16.53 8.58 1.43
N ALA A 175 -17.48 8.29 0.55
CA ALA A 175 -18.65 7.52 0.93
C ALA A 175 -18.26 6.08 1.33
N ALA A 176 -18.83 5.55 2.41
CA ALA A 176 -18.53 4.21 2.92
C ALA A 176 -18.73 3.12 1.85
N ARG A 177 -19.77 3.24 1.01
CA ARG A 177 -20.04 2.36 -0.13
C ARG A 177 -18.89 2.22 -1.14
N ALA A 178 -17.95 3.18 -1.20
CA ALA A 178 -16.80 3.08 -2.08
C ALA A 178 -15.86 1.93 -1.68
N PHE A 179 -15.99 1.41 -0.46
CA PHE A 179 -15.28 0.24 0.03
C PHE A 179 -16.02 -1.09 -0.20
N ALA A 180 -17.15 -1.12 -0.93
CA ALA A 180 -17.98 -2.31 -1.08
C ALA A 180 -17.24 -3.56 -1.63
N GLY A 181 -16.18 -3.37 -2.41
CA GLY A 181 -15.35 -4.48 -2.87
C GLY A 181 -14.53 -5.16 -1.74
N LEU A 182 -14.16 -4.39 -0.72
CA LEU A 182 -13.44 -4.85 0.47
C LEU A 182 -14.39 -5.22 1.61
N VAL A 183 -15.49 -4.47 1.77
CA VAL A 183 -16.51 -4.66 2.81
C VAL A 183 -17.87 -4.68 2.14
N PRO A 184 -18.37 -5.85 1.70
CA PRO A 184 -19.63 -5.96 0.95
C PRO A 184 -20.85 -5.39 1.68
N SER A 185 -20.82 -5.34 3.01
CA SER A 185 -21.87 -4.79 3.87
C SER A 185 -21.72 -3.29 4.16
N ALA A 186 -20.87 -2.57 3.41
CA ALA A 186 -20.67 -1.15 3.62
C ALA A 186 -21.98 -0.35 3.48
N VAL A 187 -22.22 0.58 4.40
CA VAL A 187 -23.49 1.35 4.45
C VAL A 187 -23.57 2.41 3.35
N GLU A 188 -24.80 2.68 2.87
CA GLU A 188 -25.03 3.63 1.77
C GLU A 188 -24.91 5.11 2.19
N ASP A 189 -25.39 5.44 3.39
CA ASP A 189 -25.59 6.83 3.86
C ASP A 189 -24.55 7.26 4.89
N SER A 190 -23.30 6.80 4.76
CA SER A 190 -22.19 7.24 5.63
C SER A 190 -21.01 7.76 4.84
N GLU A 191 -20.37 8.77 5.42
CA GLU A 191 -19.12 9.35 4.95
C GLU A 191 -18.01 9.01 5.93
N LEU A 192 -16.85 8.67 5.38
CA LEU A 192 -15.65 8.31 6.11
C LEU A 192 -14.60 9.39 5.89
N ARG A 193 -14.07 9.91 7.00
CA ARG A 193 -12.88 10.77 6.97
C ARG A 193 -11.66 9.88 6.86
N ILE A 194 -10.79 10.17 5.89
CA ILE A 194 -9.57 9.40 5.67
C ILE A 194 -8.33 10.28 5.84
N GLU A 195 -7.30 9.65 6.38
CA GLU A 195 -5.93 10.15 6.43
C GLU A 195 -5.03 9.05 5.87
N VAL A 196 -4.31 9.36 4.79
CA VAL A 196 -3.45 8.41 4.08
C VAL A 196 -2.03 8.96 4.08
N TRP A 197 -1.11 8.22 4.69
CA TRP A 197 0.32 8.53 4.65
C TRP A 197 0.92 7.83 3.44
N ILE A 198 1.35 8.60 2.44
CA ILE A 198 1.75 8.11 1.13
C ILE A 198 3.24 8.34 0.94
N GLY A 199 4.00 7.30 0.58
CA GLY A 199 5.43 7.39 0.31
C GLY A 199 5.75 8.44 -0.76
N VAL A 200 6.72 9.31 -0.49
CA VAL A 200 7.13 10.37 -1.42
C VAL A 200 7.71 9.78 -2.71
N GLU A 201 8.47 8.68 -2.61
CA GLU A 201 9.20 8.09 -3.73
C GLU A 201 8.34 7.19 -4.63
N ASP A 202 7.44 6.38 -4.06
CA ASP A 202 6.70 5.34 -4.78
C ASP A 202 5.18 5.57 -4.84
N ALA A 203 4.69 6.62 -4.20
CA ALA A 203 3.26 6.91 -4.08
C ALA A 203 2.43 5.75 -3.48
N LEU A 204 3.04 4.88 -2.66
CA LEU A 204 2.32 3.79 -1.99
C LEU A 204 1.89 4.20 -0.57
N PRO A 205 0.65 3.88 -0.16
CA PRO A 205 0.17 4.20 1.18
C PRO A 205 0.87 3.32 2.22
N ARG A 206 1.44 3.92 3.25
CA ARG A 206 2.09 3.22 4.39
C ARG A 206 1.12 3.00 5.53
N SER A 207 0.20 3.93 5.72
CA SER A 207 -0.83 3.89 6.73
C SER A 207 -2.09 4.57 6.21
N VAL A 208 -3.24 4.03 6.60
CA VAL A 208 -4.57 4.60 6.35
C VAL A 208 -5.31 4.64 7.68
N ARG A 209 -5.67 5.83 8.14
CA ARG A 209 -6.61 6.01 9.25
C ARG A 209 -7.96 6.38 8.66
N MET A 210 -9.00 5.68 9.08
CA MET A 210 -10.37 5.86 8.61
C MET A 210 -11.27 6.05 9.82
N VAL A 211 -12.03 7.14 9.84
CA VAL A 211 -12.96 7.48 10.90
C VAL A 211 -14.37 7.59 10.35
N GLY A 212 -15.29 6.81 10.90
CA GLY A 212 -16.69 6.78 10.48
C GLY A 212 -17.30 5.39 10.56
N ALA A 213 -18.62 5.34 10.41
CA ALA A 213 -19.36 4.09 10.33
C ALA A 213 -19.22 3.48 8.92
N LEU A 214 -18.51 2.36 8.82
CA LEU A 214 -18.32 1.62 7.58
C LEU A 214 -19.43 0.58 7.41
N ILE A 215 -19.82 -0.10 8.48
CA ILE A 215 -20.91 -1.10 8.47
C ILE A 215 -22.02 -0.74 9.45
N ALA A 216 -23.17 -1.40 9.31
CA ALA A 216 -24.25 -1.30 10.27
C ALA A 216 -23.78 -1.76 11.66
N GLY A 217 -24.05 -0.96 12.69
CA GLY A 217 -23.63 -1.24 14.07
C GLY A 217 -22.34 -0.53 14.49
N ASP A 218 -21.56 0.01 13.55
CA ASP A 218 -20.42 0.85 13.90
C ASP A 218 -20.85 2.11 14.66
N PRO A 219 -20.13 2.51 15.72
CA PRO A 219 -20.31 3.84 16.29
C PRO A 219 -19.86 4.91 15.26
N PRO A 220 -20.47 6.11 15.27
CA PRO A 220 -20.16 7.16 14.29
C PRO A 220 -18.69 7.57 14.22
N GLU A 221 -17.94 7.45 15.32
CA GLU A 221 -16.52 7.82 15.42
C GLU A 221 -15.59 6.60 15.44
N MET A 222 -16.07 5.44 14.95
CA MET A 222 -15.24 4.25 14.85
C MET A 222 -13.98 4.54 14.04
N THR A 223 -12.82 4.25 14.62
CA THR A 223 -11.54 4.46 13.97
C THR A 223 -10.87 3.13 13.65
N ARG A 224 -10.51 2.98 12.38
CA ARG A 224 -9.70 1.88 11.85
C ARG A 224 -8.35 2.43 11.41
N LEU A 225 -7.28 1.74 11.77
CA LEU A 225 -5.94 1.99 11.24
C LEU A 225 -5.51 0.77 10.44
N MET A 226 -5.16 0.97 9.18
CA MET A 226 -4.54 -0.01 8.31
C MET A 226 -3.08 0.38 8.08
N THR A 227 -2.15 -0.53 8.33
CA THR A 227 -0.73 -0.39 7.98
C THR A 227 -0.44 -1.29 6.78
N LEU A 228 0.37 -0.80 5.84
CA LEU A 228 0.75 -1.54 4.64
C LEU A 228 2.28 -1.50 4.48
N ARG A 229 2.88 -2.68 4.29
CA ARG A 229 4.33 -2.86 4.15
C ARG A 229 4.64 -4.01 3.17
N ASP A 230 5.94 -4.20 2.91
CA ASP A 230 6.47 -5.30 2.10
C ASP A 230 5.82 -5.42 0.71
N PHE A 231 5.56 -4.28 0.08
CA PHE A 231 4.95 -4.20 -1.25
C PHE A 231 5.74 -5.01 -2.28
N ASN A 232 5.03 -5.83 -3.04
CA ASN A 232 5.59 -6.68 -4.09
C ASN A 232 6.66 -7.68 -3.61
N ALA A 233 6.76 -7.94 -2.30
CA ALA A 233 7.59 -9.00 -1.75
C ALA A 233 6.99 -10.38 -2.11
N PRO A 234 7.83 -11.41 -2.38
CA PRO A 234 7.33 -12.74 -2.70
C PRO A 234 6.61 -13.35 -1.49
N VAL A 235 5.37 -13.78 -1.69
CA VAL A 235 4.57 -14.52 -0.70
C VAL A 235 3.92 -15.73 -1.38
N THR A 236 3.46 -16.70 -0.60
CA THR A 236 2.75 -17.88 -1.10
C THR A 236 1.47 -18.04 -0.29
N VAL A 237 0.34 -18.19 -0.99
CA VAL A 237 -0.98 -18.43 -0.39
C VAL A 237 -1.60 -19.64 -1.06
N GLU A 238 -1.72 -20.72 -0.31
CA GLU A 238 -2.23 -22.02 -0.76
C GLU A 238 -3.52 -22.39 -0.01
N PRO A 239 -4.42 -23.18 -0.63
CA PRO A 239 -5.52 -23.77 0.11
C PRO A 239 -4.98 -24.59 1.29
N PRO A 240 -5.62 -24.53 2.47
CA PRO A 240 -5.19 -25.33 3.61
C PRO A 240 -5.38 -26.82 3.35
N LEU A 241 -4.47 -27.63 3.92
CA LEU A 241 -4.52 -29.10 3.91
C LEU A 241 -5.57 -29.67 4.87
#